data_AF-A0ABD6DWE9-F1
#
_entry.id   AF-A0ABD6DWE9-F1
#
_cell.length_a   1.000
_cell.length_b   1.000
_cell.length_c   1.000
_cell.angle_alpha   90.00
_cell.angle_beta   90.00
_cell.angle_gamma   90.00
#
_symmetry.space_group_name_H-M   'P 1'
#
loop_
_entity.id
_entity.type
_entity.pdbx_description
1 polymer ?
#
loop_
_entity_poly.entity_id
_entity_poly.type
_entity_poly.pdbx_seq_one_letter_code
_entity_poly.pdbx_strand_id
1 'polypeptide(L)'
;MADADSPHGREATPRELAERACDHDAVTDAFVAKSFTDLLVVVDLAPDERTVPAELVDLFESHGCLGANEVYDRESEDRSSAGGYDGGDRHQFVDTETRGEHQSYVVE
;
A
#
# COMPACT_ATOMS: atom_id res chain seq x y z
N MET A 1 -27.49 4.77 27.99
CA MET A 1 -27.15 3.33 28.04
C MET A 1 -27.24 2.86 26.59
N ALA A 2 -26.24 3.25 25.79
CA ALA A 2 -25.06 2.46 25.45
C ALA A 2 -25.44 1.34 24.48
N ASP A 3 -25.40 1.69 23.19
CA ASP A 3 -24.96 0.81 22.09
C ASP A 3 -24.64 1.75 20.91
N ALA A 4 -23.52 2.45 21.06
CA ALA A 4 -22.86 3.21 20.01
C ALA A 4 -21.56 2.47 19.70
N ASP A 5 -21.69 1.25 19.20
CA ASP A 5 -20.59 0.45 18.69
C ASP A 5 -21.18 -0.43 17.59
N SER A 6 -21.54 0.19 16.47
CA SER A 6 -21.48 -0.55 15.21
C SER A 6 -19.99 -0.78 14.98
N PRO A 7 -19.46 -2.02 15.04
CA PRO A 7 -18.14 -2.28 14.52
C PRO A 7 -18.25 -2.10 13.01
N HIS A 8 -18.05 -0.86 12.54
CA HIS A 8 -17.51 -0.65 11.20
C HIS A 8 -16.27 -1.54 11.18
N GLY A 9 -16.36 -2.65 10.45
CA GLY A 9 -15.37 -3.72 10.53
C GLY A 9 -14.00 -3.09 10.35
N ARG A 10 -13.15 -3.20 11.38
CA ARG A 10 -11.91 -2.42 11.50
C ARG A 10 -11.25 -2.25 10.15
N GLU A 11 -11.18 -1.02 9.66
CA GLU A 11 -10.33 -0.66 8.53
C GLU A 11 -8.95 -1.22 8.86
N ALA A 12 -8.48 -2.19 8.08
CA ALA A 12 -7.18 -2.80 8.34
C ALA A 12 -6.14 -1.71 8.12
N THR A 13 -5.33 -1.43 9.14
CA THR A 13 -4.31 -0.40 9.02
C THR A 13 -3.32 -0.78 7.91
N PRO A 14 -2.65 0.18 7.26
CA PRO A 14 -1.62 -0.10 6.25
C PRO A 14 -0.55 -1.08 6.75
N ARG A 15 -0.32 -1.13 8.07
CA ARG A 15 0.57 -2.10 8.70
C ARG A 15 0.01 -3.53 8.66
N GLU A 16 -1.26 -3.71 9.00
CA GLU A 16 -1.91 -5.02 8.91
C GLU A 16 -2.00 -5.51 7.46
N LEU A 17 -2.18 -4.59 6.50
CA LEU A 17 -2.14 -4.92 5.08
C LEU A 17 -0.76 -5.40 4.64
N ALA A 18 0.32 -4.74 5.08
CA ALA A 18 1.68 -5.18 4.81
C ALA A 18 1.96 -6.57 5.43
N GLU A 19 1.54 -6.79 6.69
CA GLU A 19 1.70 -8.09 7.35
C GLU A 19 0.97 -9.21 6.61
N ARG A 20 -0.25 -8.97 6.12
CA ARG A 20 -0.98 -9.94 5.30
C ARG A 20 -0.33 -10.18 3.94
N ALA A 21 0.27 -9.16 3.34
CA ALA A 21 0.97 -9.33 2.07
C ALA A 21 2.20 -10.23 2.23
N CYS A 22 2.92 -10.14 3.36
CA CYS A 22 4.04 -11.04 3.68
C CYS A 22 3.65 -12.52 3.81
N ASP A 23 2.38 -12.83 4.09
CA ASP A 23 1.91 -14.22 4.16
C ASP A 23 1.70 -14.86 2.77
N HIS A 24 1.80 -14.07 1.69
CA HIS A 24 1.58 -14.53 0.32
C HIS A 24 2.91 -14.94 -0.35
N ASP A 25 2.95 -16.13 -0.97
CA ASP A 25 4.19 -16.71 -1.53
C ASP A 25 4.86 -15.85 -2.63
N ALA A 26 4.06 -15.04 -3.35
CA ALA A 26 4.55 -14.10 -4.37
C ALA A 26 5.29 -12.88 -3.80
N VAL A 27 5.25 -12.67 -2.48
CA VAL A 27 5.82 -11.50 -1.80
C VAL A 27 7.09 -11.92 -1.06
N THR A 28 8.19 -11.24 -1.36
CA THR A 28 9.46 -11.41 -0.64
C THR A 28 9.45 -10.63 0.67
N ASP A 29 8.94 -9.40 0.64
CA ASP A 29 8.83 -8.54 1.81
C ASP A 29 7.71 -7.51 1.60
N ALA A 30 7.10 -7.06 2.69
CA ALA A 30 6.13 -5.97 2.65
C ALA A 30 6.20 -5.14 3.92
N PHE A 31 6.17 -3.82 3.74
CA PHE A 31 6.33 -2.88 4.84
C PHE A 31 5.61 -1.57 4.58
N VAL A 32 5.34 -0.86 5.66
CA VAL A 32 4.78 0.49 5.58
C VAL A 32 5.90 1.50 5.43
N ALA A 33 5.81 2.34 4.40
CA ALA A 33 6.66 3.50 4.22
C ALA A 33 5.83 4.77 4.39
N LYS A 34 6.50 5.88 4.70
CA LYS A 34 5.87 7.20 4.74
C LYS A 34 6.54 8.09 3.70
N SER A 35 5.73 8.75 2.88
CA SER A 35 6.12 9.89 2.05
C SER A 35 5.91 11.20 2.81
N PHE A 36 6.17 12.33 2.16
CA PHE A 36 6.01 13.65 2.77
C PHE A 36 4.57 13.93 3.21
N THR A 37 3.60 13.49 2.41
CA THR A 37 2.16 13.73 2.63
C THR A 37 1.37 12.48 2.99
N ASP A 38 1.90 11.30 2.67
CA ASP A 38 1.10 10.08 2.58
C ASP A 38 1.77 8.91 3.30
N LEU A 39 0.95 7.95 3.73
CA LEU A 39 1.39 6.63 4.16
C LEU A 39 1.26 5.65 3.00
N LEU A 40 2.22 4.74 2.86
CA LEU A 40 2.30 3.80 1.75
C LEU A 40 2.48 2.37 2.27
N VAL A 41 1.83 1.42 1.62
CA VAL A 41 2.17 0.00 1.70
C VAL A 41 3.11 -0.31 0.54
N VAL A 42 4.32 -0.78 0.86
CA VAL A 42 5.32 -1.21 -0.11
C VAL A 42 5.35 -2.74 -0.12
N VAL A 43 5.31 -3.31 -1.32
CA VAL A 43 5.34 -4.75 -1.55
C VAL A 43 6.50 -5.05 -2.49
N ASP A 44 7.44 -5.85 -2.02
CA ASP A 44 8.54 -6.40 -2.80
C ASP A 44 8.17 -7.80 -3.26
N LEU A 45 8.07 -7.99 -4.57
CA LEU A 45 7.71 -9.29 -5.14
C LEU A 45 8.91 -10.24 -5.18
N ALA A 46 8.61 -11.53 -5.25
CA ALA A 46 9.61 -12.55 -5.60
C ALA A 46 10.25 -12.24 -6.97
N PRO A 47 11.52 -12.60 -7.21
CA PRO A 47 12.21 -12.28 -8.47
C PRO A 47 11.56 -12.89 -9.72
N ASP A 48 10.77 -13.95 -9.57
CA ASP A 48 10.01 -14.57 -10.65
C ASP A 48 8.66 -13.88 -10.91
N GLU A 49 8.22 -13.01 -10.00
CA GLU A 49 6.94 -12.32 -10.02
C GLU A 49 7.14 -10.86 -10.44
N ARG A 50 6.34 -10.41 -11.41
CA ARG A 50 6.43 -9.04 -11.97
C ARG A 50 5.23 -8.16 -11.67
N THR A 51 4.16 -8.75 -11.16
CA THR A 51 2.90 -8.06 -10.94
C THR A 51 2.32 -8.52 -9.63
N VAL A 52 1.75 -7.58 -8.89
CA VAL A 52 1.08 -7.90 -7.62
C VAL A 52 -0.13 -8.79 -7.92
N PRO A 53 -0.27 -9.92 -7.21
CA PRO A 53 -1.44 -10.79 -7.31
C PRO A 53 -2.74 -9.99 -7.18
N ALA A 54 -3.72 -10.30 -8.03
CA ALA A 54 -5.00 -9.58 -8.06
C ALA A 54 -5.71 -9.60 -6.69
N GLU A 55 -5.58 -10.68 -5.92
CA GLU A 55 -6.13 -10.77 -4.57
C GLU A 55 -5.54 -9.75 -3.59
N LEU A 56 -4.24 -9.45 -3.70
CA LEU A 56 -3.58 -8.44 -2.89
C LEU A 56 -3.97 -7.03 -3.36
N VAL A 57 -4.10 -6.83 -4.68
CA VAL A 57 -4.61 -5.58 -5.24
C VAL A 57 -6.02 -5.31 -4.74
N ASP A 58 -6.94 -6.26 -4.89
CA ASP A 58 -8.33 -6.13 -4.42
C ASP A 58 -8.38 -5.88 -2.91
N LEU A 59 -7.53 -6.55 -2.13
CA LEU A 59 -7.40 -6.33 -0.69
C LEU A 59 -7.00 -4.89 -0.40
N PHE A 60 -5.94 -4.37 -1.01
CA PHE A 60 -5.48 -3.01 -0.78
C PHE A 60 -6.53 -1.98 -1.22
N GLU A 61 -7.12 -2.14 -2.42
CA GLU A 61 -8.14 -1.23 -2.93
C GLU A 61 -9.40 -1.23 -2.07
N SER A 62 -9.82 -2.39 -1.54
CA SER A 62 -10.97 -2.49 -0.63
C SER A 62 -10.77 -1.77 0.71
N HIS A 63 -9.51 -1.51 1.07
CA HIS A 63 -9.08 -0.79 2.27
C HIS A 63 -8.48 0.59 1.94
N GLY A 64 -8.84 1.17 0.78
CA GLY A 64 -8.46 2.54 0.43
C GLY A 64 -7.00 2.75 0.05
N CYS A 65 -6.22 1.67 -0.12
CA CYS A 65 -4.84 1.71 -0.57
C CYS A 65 -4.77 1.54 -2.11
N LEU A 66 -4.46 2.60 -2.84
CA LEU A 66 -4.45 2.63 -4.31
C LEU A 66 -3.03 2.71 -4.87
N GLY A 67 -2.82 2.21 -6.10
CA GLY A 67 -1.49 2.23 -6.72
C GLY A 67 -0.85 3.63 -6.79
N ALA A 68 0.41 3.76 -6.38
CA ALA A 68 1.07 5.05 -6.27
C ALA A 68 1.18 5.81 -7.61
N ASN A 69 1.35 5.12 -8.74
CA ASN A 69 1.38 5.78 -10.05
C ASN A 69 0.00 6.30 -10.44
N GLU A 70 -1.08 5.62 -10.06
CA GLU A 70 -2.44 6.13 -10.24
C GLU A 70 -2.70 7.36 -9.36
N VAL A 71 -2.33 7.30 -8.08
CA VAL A 71 -2.59 8.40 -7.13
C VAL A 71 -1.73 9.64 -7.41
N TYR A 72 -0.50 9.45 -7.91
CA TYR A 72 0.41 10.53 -8.28
C TYR A 72 0.33 10.91 -9.76
N ASP A 73 -0.62 10.36 -10.52
CA ASP A 73 -0.81 10.60 -11.96
C ASP A 73 0.49 10.43 -12.76
N ARG A 74 1.26 9.39 -12.43
CA ARG A 74 2.51 9.03 -13.12
C ARG A 74 2.20 8.13 -14.30
N GLU A 75 2.68 8.52 -15.48
CA GLU A 75 2.60 7.68 -16.68
C GLU A 75 3.49 6.44 -16.50
N SER A 76 2.89 5.30 -16.18
CA SER A 76 3.53 3.99 -16.09
C SER A 76 2.55 2.89 -16.49
N GLU A 77 3.06 1.81 -17.09
CA GLU A 77 2.24 0.67 -17.53
C GLU A 77 1.56 -0.03 -16.34
N ASP A 78 2.25 -0.06 -15.20
CA ASP A 78 1.75 -0.58 -13.93
C ASP A 78 1.33 0.55 -12.98
N ARG A 79 0.13 0.44 -12.39
CA ARG A 79 -0.45 1.46 -11.50
C ARG A 79 0.27 1.60 -10.16
N SER A 80 1.02 0.57 -9.75
CA SER A 80 1.71 0.55 -8.46
C SER A 80 3.22 0.32 -8.58
N SER A 81 3.76 -0.05 -9.75
CA SER A 81 5.18 -0.39 -9.88
C SER A 81 6.08 0.83 -9.63
N ALA A 82 7.02 0.66 -8.73
CA ALA A 82 8.10 1.60 -8.44
C ALA A 82 9.41 1.24 -9.16
N GLY A 83 9.40 0.15 -9.95
CA GLY A 83 10.55 -0.39 -10.66
C GLY A 83 11.22 -1.58 -9.95
N GLY A 84 12.24 -2.12 -10.60
CA GLY A 84 12.96 -3.30 -10.11
C GLY A 84 13.76 -3.04 -8.83
N TYR A 85 13.61 -3.94 -7.86
CA TYR A 85 14.33 -3.96 -6.58
C TYR A 85 14.88 -5.37 -6.32
N ASP A 86 16.21 -5.46 -6.13
CA ASP A 86 16.95 -6.71 -5.82
C ASP A 86 16.64 -7.92 -6.73
N GLY A 87 16.25 -7.67 -7.98
CA GLY A 87 15.93 -8.70 -8.96
C GLY A 87 14.46 -9.09 -9.04
N GLY A 88 13.60 -8.56 -8.16
CA GLY A 88 12.13 -8.56 -8.30
C GLY A 88 11.58 -7.16 -8.57
N ASP A 89 10.27 -7.02 -8.66
CA ASP A 89 9.60 -5.73 -8.83
C ASP A 89 9.04 -5.21 -7.51
N ARG A 90 9.26 -3.91 -7.23
CA ARG A 90 8.72 -3.23 -6.06
C ARG A 90 7.46 -2.49 -6.45
N HIS A 91 6.40 -2.65 -5.66
CA HIS A 91 5.13 -1.97 -5.83
C HIS A 91 4.78 -1.11 -4.61
N GLN A 92 4.12 0.02 -4.85
CA GLN A 92 3.72 0.98 -3.83
C GLN A 92 2.23 1.28 -3.95
N PHE A 93 1.54 1.24 -2.82
CA PHE A 93 0.13 1.57 -2.67
C PHE A 93 -0.02 2.70 -1.65
N VAL A 94 -0.68 3.78 -2.02
CA VAL A 94 -0.91 4.97 -1.20
C VAL A 94 -2.21 4.78 -0.43
N ASP A 95 -2.13 4.94 0.89
CA ASP A 95 -3.31 5.08 1.72
C ASP A 95 -4.01 6.41 1.39
N THR A 96 -5.19 6.32 0.77
CA THR A 96 -5.96 7.50 0.35
C THR A 96 -6.91 8.03 1.42
N GLU A 97 -7.18 7.23 2.46
CA GLU A 97 -8.09 7.59 3.54
C GLU A 97 -7.46 8.62 4.49
N THR A 98 -6.18 8.46 4.83
CA THR A 98 -5.42 9.39 5.70
C THR A 98 -4.52 10.34 4.90
N ARG A 99 -4.78 10.48 3.59
CA ARG A 99 -3.98 11.30 2.68
C ARG A 99 -3.94 12.76 3.12
N GLY A 100 -2.74 13.31 3.28
CA GLY A 100 -2.53 14.69 3.70
C GLY A 100 -2.65 14.92 5.21
N GLU A 101 -3.06 13.94 6.01
CA GLU A 101 -2.99 14.03 7.48
C GLU A 101 -1.54 13.98 7.98
N HIS A 102 -0.63 13.46 7.16
CA HIS A 102 0.76 13.26 7.52
C HIS A 102 1.71 14.37 7.07
N GLN A 103 1.20 15.52 6.59
CA GLN A 103 2.01 16.67 6.18
C GLN A 103 2.98 17.07 7.31
N SER A 104 4.26 16.78 7.11
CA SER A 104 5.33 17.24 7.99
C SER A 104 6.00 18.45 7.35
N TYR A 105 5.59 19.67 7.73
CA TYR A 105 6.27 20.88 7.27
C TYR A 105 7.67 20.91 7.89
N VAL A 106 8.70 20.64 7.08
CA VAL A 106 10.08 20.99 7.44
C VAL A 106 10.23 22.48 7.13
N VAL A 107 10.16 23.32 8.16
CA VAL A 107 10.59 24.72 8.04
C VAL A 107 12.12 24.70 8.19
N GLU A 108 12.85 25.05 7.12
CA GLU A 108 14.27 25.41 7.19
C GLU A 108 14.48 26.81 7.78
#